data_AF-A0A520K6F2-F1
#
_entry.id   AF-A0A520K6F2-F1
#
_cell.length_a   1.000
_cell.length_b   1.000
_cell.length_c   1.000
_cell.angle_alpha   90.00
_cell.angle_beta   90.00
_cell.angle_gamma   90.00
#
_symmetry.space_group_name_H-M   'P 1'
#
loop_
_entity.id
_entity.type
_entity.pdbx_description
1 polymer ?
#
loop_
_entity_poly.entity_id
_entity_poly.type
_entity_poly.pdbx_seq_one_letter_code
_entity_poly.pdbx_strand_id
1 'polypeptide(L)' 'MTEQEKLGRTFAPEQMGWLIMVKDHIASAISISMKDFENAPFNQEGGAIKAHQLFGDGLDDILKEFNEVLVA' A
#
# COMPACT_ATOMS: atom_id res chain seq x y z
N MET A 1 -3.80 2.20 14.97
CA MET A 1 -5.06 2.43 14.25
C MET A 1 -4.76 3.45 13.18
N THR A 2 -4.61 3.01 11.93
CA THR A 2 -4.26 3.85 10.79
C THR A 2 -5.42 4.82 10.50
N GLU A 3 -5.14 6.02 9.97
CA GLU A 3 -6.14 7.05 9.64
C GLU A 3 -7.26 6.50 8.72
N GLN A 4 -6.97 5.42 7.98
CA GLN A 4 -7.93 4.69 7.14
C GLN A 4 -9.07 4.01 7.91
N GLU A 5 -8.85 3.56 9.15
CA GLU A 5 -9.93 3.04 10.01
C GLU A 5 -10.90 4.15 10.42
N LYS A 6 -10.42 5.40 10.57
CA LYS A 6 -11.30 6.57 10.83
C LYS A 6 -12.12 6.97 9.60
N LEU A 7 -11.66 6.66 8.39
CA LEU A 7 -12.39 6.92 7.14
C LEU A 7 -13.49 5.87 6.86
N GLY A 8 -13.68 4.88 7.73
CA GLY A 8 -14.72 3.85 7.58
C GLY A 8 -14.47 2.86 6.43
N ARG A 9 -13.25 2.83 5.87
CA ARG A 9 -12.87 1.85 4.85
C ARG A 9 -12.58 0.51 5.52
N THR A 10 -13.39 -0.48 5.21
CA THR A 10 -13.10 -1.87 5.57
C THR A 10 -12.35 -2.52 4.43
N PHE A 11 -11.13 -2.96 4.69
CA PHE A 11 -10.33 -3.69 3.71
C PHE A 11 -10.54 -5.19 3.86
N ALA A 12 -10.60 -5.89 2.74
CA ALA A 12 -10.55 -7.35 2.72
C ALA A 12 -9.20 -7.85 3.30
N PRO A 13 -9.13 -9.08 3.82
CA PRO A 13 -7.89 -9.61 4.41
C PRO A 13 -6.67 -9.50 3.48
N GLU A 14 -6.88 -9.71 2.18
CA GLU A 14 -5.82 -9.58 1.16
C GLU A 14 -5.34 -8.13 0.98
N GLN A 15 -6.28 -7.17 0.95
CA GLN A 15 -5.93 -5.74 0.93
C GLN A 15 -5.17 -5.34 2.20
N MET A 16 -5.57 -5.84 3.38
CA MET A 16 -4.85 -5.57 4.63
C MET A 16 -3.42 -6.13 4.61
N GLY A 17 -3.22 -7.33 4.08
CA GLY A 17 -1.87 -7.90 3.88
C GLY A 17 -1.01 -7.00 3.01
N TRP A 18 -1.56 -6.48 1.91
CA TRP A 18 -0.88 -5.51 1.05
C TRP A 18 -0.53 -4.21 1.76
N LEU A 19 -1.45 -3.64 2.54
CA LEU A 19 -1.19 -2.41 3.30
C LEU A 19 -0.08 -2.58 4.34
N ILE A 20 0.02 -3.77 4.96
CA ILE A 20 1.11 -4.11 5.88
C ILE A 20 2.45 -4.15 5.14
N MET A 21 2.52 -4.83 3.99
CA MET A 21 3.75 -4.85 3.18
C MET A 21 4.19 -3.45 2.73
N VAL A 22 3.24 -2.61 2.31
CA VAL A 22 3.50 -1.21 1.95
C VAL A 22 4.08 -0.44 3.13
N LYS A 23 3.46 -0.57 4.31
CA LYS A 23 3.94 0.06 5.55
C LYS A 23 5.37 -0.37 5.89
N ASP A 24 5.66 -1.67 5.83
CA ASP A 24 6.98 -2.21 6.17
C ASP A 24 8.06 -1.77 5.17
N HIS A 25 7.72 -1.68 3.88
CA HIS A 25 8.61 -1.11 2.86
C HIS A 25 8.95 0.35 3.17
N ILE A 26 7.95 1.18 3.45
CA ILE A 26 8.16 2.61 3.77
C ILE A 26 9.01 2.79 5.03
N ALA A 27 8.83 1.95 6.05
CA ALA A 27 9.67 1.99 7.25
C ALA A 27 11.17 1.81 6.96
N SER A 28 11.52 1.19 5.81
CA SER A 28 12.91 0.99 5.38
C SER A 28 13.35 1.94 4.26
N ALA A 29 12.46 2.30 3.34
CA ALA A 29 12.75 3.02 2.10
C ALA A 29 12.25 4.49 2.10
N ILE A 30 11.65 4.94 3.21
CA ILE A 30 11.11 6.31 3.43
C ILE A 30 9.87 6.63 2.56
N SER A 31 9.75 6.01 1.39
CA SER A 31 8.59 6.16 0.50
C SER A 31 8.39 4.92 -0.34
N ILE A 32 7.21 4.80 -0.95
CA ILE A 32 6.88 3.78 -1.93
C ILE A 32 6.38 4.43 -3.23
N SER A 33 6.68 3.80 -4.36
CA SER A 33 6.21 4.17 -5.68
C SER A 33 5.73 2.94 -6.45
N MET A 34 5.05 3.16 -7.58
CA MET A 34 4.60 2.06 -8.45
C MET A 34 5.76 1.16 -8.94
N LYS A 35 6.98 1.68 -9.02
CA LYS A 35 8.16 0.90 -9.42
C LYS A 35 8.58 -0.10 -8.34
N ASP A 36 8.31 0.19 -7.08
CA ASP A 36 8.66 -0.71 -5.98
C ASP A 36 7.84 -2.00 -6.03
N PHE A 37 6.69 -1.97 -6.71
CA PHE A 37 5.89 -3.16 -6.98
C PHE A 37 6.51 -4.14 -7.97
N GLU A 38 7.60 -3.76 -8.66
CA GLU A 38 8.41 -4.66 -9.48
C GLU A 38 9.43 -5.45 -8.64
N ASN A 39 9.60 -5.09 -7.37
CA ASN A 39 10.54 -5.71 -6.43
C ASN A 39 9.82 -6.60 -5.40
N ALA A 40 10.60 -7.47 -4.75
CA ALA A 40 10.09 -8.27 -3.64
C ALA A 40 9.78 -7.37 -2.42
N PRO A 41 8.74 -7.70 -1.63
CA PRO A 41 7.85 -8.86 -1.76
C PRO A 41 6.70 -8.68 -2.77
N PHE A 42 6.44 -7.47 -3.24
CA PHE A 42 5.26 -7.15 -4.05
C PHE A 42 5.18 -7.94 -5.36
N ASN A 43 6.29 -8.11 -6.07
CA ASN A 43 6.32 -8.86 -7.32
C ASN A 43 5.99 -10.36 -7.14
N GLN A 44 6.20 -10.91 -5.93
CA GLN A 44 5.83 -12.29 -5.59
C GLN A 44 4.32 -12.42 -5.37
N GLU A 45 3.69 -11.35 -4.92
CA GLU A 45 2.24 -11.25 -4.70
C GLU A 45 1.47 -10.78 -5.95
N GLY A 46 2.14 -10.68 -7.11
CA GLY A 46 1.52 -10.27 -8.39
C GLY A 46 1.76 -8.81 -8.80
N GLY A 47 2.57 -8.08 -8.02
CA GLY A 47 3.12 -6.77 -8.37
C GLY A 47 2.08 -5.69 -8.63
N ALA A 48 2.41 -4.74 -9.50
CA ALA A 48 1.58 -3.57 -9.78
C ALA A 48 0.17 -3.94 -10.30
N ILE A 49 0.05 -5.03 -11.06
CA ILE A 49 -1.23 -5.51 -11.57
C ILE A 49 -2.13 -5.93 -10.40
N LYS A 50 -1.60 -6.70 -9.44
CA LYS A 50 -2.37 -7.13 -8.27
C LYS A 50 -2.76 -5.92 -7.41
N ALA A 51 -1.86 -4.97 -7.20
CA ALA A 51 -2.16 -3.74 -6.48
C ALA A 51 -3.34 -2.99 -7.12
N HIS A 52 -3.35 -2.83 -8.45
CA HIS A 52 -4.48 -2.22 -9.15
C HIS A 52 -5.77 -3.05 -9.05
N GLN A 53 -5.70 -4.38 -9.07
CA GLN A 53 -6.89 -5.22 -8.87
C GLN A 53 -7.50 -5.08 -7.47
N LEU A 54 -6.64 -4.92 -6.46
CA LEU A 54 -7.06 -4.80 -5.06
C LEU A 54 -7.62 -3.43 -4.75
N PHE A 55 -6.98 -2.37 -5.22
CA PHE A 55 -7.28 -1.00 -4.79
C PHE A 55 -7.93 -0.14 -5.88
N GLY A 56 -7.94 -0.61 -7.13
CA GLY A 56 -8.54 0.07 -8.27
C GLY A 56 -7.97 1.47 -8.46
N ASP A 57 -8.85 2.41 -8.76
CA ASP A 57 -8.53 3.83 -8.93
C ASP A 57 -8.08 4.50 -7.61
N GLY A 58 -8.36 3.88 -6.46
CA GLY A 58 -7.96 4.38 -5.15
C GLY A 58 -6.51 4.06 -4.77
N LEU A 59 -5.78 3.31 -5.60
CA LEU A 59 -4.40 2.91 -5.31
C LEU A 59 -3.48 4.12 -5.13
N ASP A 60 -3.54 5.08 -6.05
CA ASP A 60 -2.67 6.27 -6.01
C ASP A 60 -2.92 7.12 -4.76
N ASP A 61 -4.18 7.29 -4.37
CA ASP A 61 -4.55 8.00 -3.15
C ASP A 61 -4.04 7.28 -1.89
N ILE A 62 -4.11 5.95 -1.87
CA ILE A 62 -3.55 5.14 -0.77
C ILE A 62 -2.04 5.34 -0.71
N LEU A 63 -1.31 5.19 -1.82
CA LEU A 63 0.15 5.35 -1.81
C LEU A 63 0.56 6.76 -1.37
N LYS A 64 -0.18 7.77 -1.82
CA LYS A 64 0.02 9.15 -1.39
C LYS A 64 -0.21 9.30 0.11
N GLU A 65 -1.32 8.79 0.65
CA GLU A 65 -1.62 8.84 2.08
C GLU A 65 -0.52 8.13 2.90
N PHE A 66 -0.07 6.96 2.48
CA PHE A 66 1.01 6.24 3.15
C PHE A 66 2.33 7.02 3.15
N ASN A 67 2.70 7.62 2.03
CA ASN A 67 3.89 8.45 1.91
C ASN A 67 3.78 9.76 2.71
N GLU A 68 2.59 10.35 2.83
CA GLU A 68 2.37 11.59 3.59
C GLU A 68 2.28 11.34 5.11
N VAL A 69 1.64 10.25 5.53
CA VAL A 69 1.38 9.94 6.95
C VAL A 69 2.59 9.32 7.66
N LEU A 70 3.45 8.56 6.96
CA LEU A 70 4.60 7.87 7.58
C LEU A 70 5.92 8.65 7.50
N VAL A 71 5.95 9.75 6.73
CA VAL A 71 7.11 10.66 6.66
C VAL A 71 7.00 11.80 7.69
N ALA A 72 5.84 11.93 8.35
CA ALA A 72 5.57 12.92 9.39
C ALA A 72 6.00 12.47 10.81
#